data_AF-A0A2T4LK12-F1
#
_entry.id   AF-A0A2T4LK12-F1
#
_cell.length_a   1.000
_cell.length_b   1.000
_cell.length_c   1.000
_cell.angle_alpha   90.00
_cell.angle_beta   90.00
_cell.angle_gamma   90.00
#
_symmetry.space_group_name_H-M   'P 1'
#
loop_
_entity.id
_entity.type
_entity.pdbx_description
1 polymer ?
#
loop_
_entity_poly.entity_id
_entity_poly.type
_entity_poly.pdbx_seq_one_letter_code
_entity_poly.pdbx_strand_id
1 'polypeptide(L)'
;MKQNNTSNVRSSYYLTFFSKKDKNQSYNTGQLVGLIVGPLLFVLTLLFFHSDSLSTQGTFVLGITLWIAVWWITEAIPIAATSLLPLILLPLGHVLSPEEVSAQYG
;
A
#
# COMPACT_ATOMS: atom_id res chain seq x y z
N MET A 1 61.17 8.72 17.92
CA MET A 1 59.93 9.39 17.48
C MET A 1 58.98 8.32 16.94
N LYS A 2 57.97 7.87 17.70
CA LYS A 2 57.00 6.83 17.26
C LYS A 2 55.62 7.48 17.17
N GLN A 3 55.14 7.73 15.95
CA GLN A 3 53.77 8.16 15.70
C GLN A 3 52.88 6.92 15.64
N ASN A 4 52.27 6.59 16.76
CA ASN A 4 51.42 5.42 16.96
C ASN A 4 49.95 5.78 16.74
N ASN A 5 49.49 5.57 15.51
CA ASN A 5 48.19 4.98 15.13
C ASN A 5 47.00 5.22 16.11
N THR A 6 46.59 6.47 16.32
CA THR A 6 45.45 6.84 17.19
C THR A 6 44.12 7.02 16.45
N SER A 7 44.08 6.84 15.12
CA SER A 7 42.89 7.08 14.30
C SER A 7 41.89 5.92 14.27
N ASN A 8 42.30 4.70 14.62
CA ASN A 8 41.44 3.50 14.45
C ASN A 8 40.39 3.32 15.56
N VAL A 9 40.65 3.86 16.76
CA VAL A 9 39.77 3.66 17.93
C VAL A 9 38.54 4.59 17.91
N ARG A 10 38.62 5.73 17.21
CA ARG A 10 37.53 6.72 17.19
C ARG A 10 36.38 6.36 16.25
N SER A 11 36.58 5.48 15.27
CA SER A 11 35.56 5.14 14.27
C SER A 11 34.45 4.23 14.82
N SER A 12 34.76 3.37 15.81
CA SER A 12 33.83 2.34 16.32
C SER A 12 32.63 2.89 17.09
N TYR A 13 32.78 4.05 17.73
CA TYR A 13 31.69 4.70 18.48
C TYR A 13 30.61 5.29 17.56
N TYR A 14 30.96 5.66 16.33
CA TYR A 14 29.98 6.17 15.36
C TYR A 14 29.12 5.02 14.80
N LEU A 15 29.70 3.83 14.59
CA LEU A 15 29.00 2.70 13.98
C LEU A 15 27.91 2.09 14.88
N THR A 16 28.11 2.13 16.19
CA THR A 16 27.15 1.57 17.16
C THR A 16 25.95 2.49 17.41
N PHE A 17 26.09 3.81 17.24
CA PHE A 17 24.99 4.78 17.38
C PHE A 17 24.01 4.73 16.20
N PHE A 18 24.45 4.34 15.01
CA PHE A 18 23.60 4.26 13.81
C PHE A 18 22.97 2.87 13.58
N SER A 19 23.36 1.84 14.34
CA SER A 19 23.00 0.44 14.09
C SER A 19 21.92 -0.12 15.04
N LYS A 20 20.95 0.70 15.45
CA LYS A 20 19.78 0.20 16.18
C LYS A 20 18.50 0.79 15.63
N LYS A 21 17.94 0.12 14.63
CA LYS A 21 16.57 0.32 14.16
C LYS A 21 15.85 -1.02 14.20
N ASP A 22 15.63 -1.51 15.42
CA ASP A 22 14.74 -2.64 15.68
C ASP A 22 13.28 -2.17 15.52
N LYS A 23 12.80 -2.17 14.29
CA LYS A 23 11.39 -1.92 13.98
C LYS A 23 10.66 -3.25 13.92
N ASN A 24 10.40 -3.83 15.10
CA ASN A 24 9.33 -4.82 15.25
C ASN A 24 8.00 -4.07 15.17
N GLN A 25 7.56 -3.75 13.96
CA GLN A 25 6.22 -3.22 13.70
C GLN A 25 5.24 -4.38 13.89
N SER A 26 4.72 -4.51 15.11
CA SER A 26 3.57 -5.37 15.36
C SER A 26 2.39 -4.75 14.61
N TYR A 27 1.93 -5.39 13.54
CA TYR A 27 0.73 -4.97 12.81
C TYR A 27 -0.41 -4.77 13.82
N ASN A 28 -1.05 -3.61 13.77
CA ASN A 28 -2.23 -3.37 14.58
C ASN A 28 -3.37 -4.25 14.05
N THR A 29 -4.20 -4.81 14.93
CA THR A 29 -5.33 -5.68 14.54
C THR A 29 -6.22 -5.01 13.48
N GLY A 30 -6.40 -3.68 13.56
CA GLY A 30 -7.12 -2.90 12.55
C GLY A 30 -6.48 -2.96 11.15
N GLN A 31 -5.15 -2.90 11.05
CA GLN A 31 -4.43 -2.97 9.78
C GLN A 31 -4.57 -4.35 9.15
N LEU A 32 -4.49 -5.41 9.96
CA LEU A 32 -4.60 -6.79 9.50
C LEU A 32 -6.03 -7.10 9.03
N VAL A 33 -7.04 -6.63 9.77
CA VAL A 33 -8.44 -6.72 9.36
C VAL A 33 -8.65 -5.97 8.05
N GLY A 34 -8.18 -4.74 7.94
CA GLY A 34 -8.29 -3.94 6.71
C GLY A 34 -7.67 -4.60 5.48
N LEU A 35 -6.49 -5.21 5.65
CA LEU A 35 -5.77 -5.90 4.58
C LEU A 35 -6.60 -7.02 3.96
N ILE A 36 -7.45 -7.70 4.74
CA ILE A 36 -8.31 -8.80 4.28
C ILE A 36 -9.68 -8.26 3.84
N VAL A 37 -10.27 -7.35 4.62
CA VAL A 37 -11.64 -6.84 4.39
C VAL A 37 -11.75 -6.07 3.07
N GLY A 38 -10.72 -5.31 2.68
CA GLY A 38 -10.71 -4.58 1.39
C GLY A 38 -10.88 -5.51 0.18
N PRO A 39 -9.94 -6.45 -0.07
CA PRO A 39 -10.07 -7.43 -1.16
C PRO A 39 -11.34 -8.28 -1.05
N LEU A 40 -11.73 -8.66 0.18
CA LEU A 40 -12.95 -9.43 0.40
C LEU A 40 -14.19 -8.65 -0.07
N LEU A 41 -14.32 -7.38 0.31
CA LEU A 41 -15.43 -6.53 -0.11
C LEU A 41 -15.45 -6.31 -1.63
N PHE A 42 -14.28 -6.17 -2.26
CA PHE A 42 -14.20 -6.10 -3.72
C PHE A 42 -14.79 -7.34 -4.38
N VAL A 43 -14.35 -8.53 -3.96
CA VAL A 43 -14.86 -9.81 -4.49
C VAL A 43 -16.35 -9.97 -4.21
N LEU A 44 -16.81 -9.67 -2.99
CA LEU A 44 -18.22 -9.74 -2.63
C LEU A 44 -19.06 -8.77 -3.47
N THR A 45 -18.55 -7.57 -3.75
CA THR A 45 -19.24 -6.60 -4.62
C THR A 45 -19.38 -7.17 -6.04
N LEU A 46 -18.31 -7.74 -6.61
CA LEU A 46 -18.39 -8.35 -7.94
C LEU A 46 -19.36 -9.54 -8.01
N LEU A 47 -19.45 -10.35 -6.95
CA LEU A 47 -20.30 -11.54 -6.94
C LEU A 47 -21.77 -11.22 -6.66
N PHE A 48 -22.04 -10.35 -5.70
CA PHE A 48 -23.40 -10.13 -5.20
C PHE A 48 -24.05 -8.85 -5.74
N PHE A 49 -23.26 -7.89 -6.23
CA PHE A 49 -23.79 -6.62 -6.71
C PHE A 49 -24.02 -6.66 -8.21
N HIS A 50 -25.20 -7.17 -8.59
CA HIS A 50 -25.72 -7.07 -9.95
C HIS A 50 -26.92 -6.12 -9.91
N SER A 51 -26.76 -4.93 -10.47
CA SER A 51 -27.88 -4.01 -10.67
C SER A 51 -28.09 -3.76 -12.15
N ASP A 52 -29.36 -3.77 -12.59
CA ASP A 52 -29.70 -3.50 -13.99
C ASP A 52 -29.34 -2.07 -14.42
N SER A 53 -29.10 -1.19 -13.44
CA SER A 53 -28.71 0.21 -13.63
C SER A 53 -27.21 0.45 -13.80
N LEU A 54 -26.34 -0.51 -13.44
CA LEU A 54 -24.89 -0.35 -13.50
C LEU A 54 -24.29 -1.37 -14.48
N SER A 55 -23.37 -0.87 -15.32
CA SER A 55 -22.56 -1.75 -16.14
C SER A 55 -21.60 -2.58 -15.29
N THR A 56 -21.11 -3.69 -15.85
CA THR A 56 -20.09 -4.54 -15.21
C THR A 56 -18.85 -3.75 -14.79
N GLN A 57 -18.44 -2.78 -15.61
CA GLN A 57 -17.34 -1.87 -15.32
C GLN A 57 -17.67 -0.93 -14.15
N GLY A 58 -18.92 -0.46 -14.05
CA GLY A 58 -19.38 0.36 -12.92
C GLY A 58 -19.33 -0.39 -11.60
N THR A 59 -19.77 -1.66 -11.57
CA THR A 59 -19.62 -2.52 -10.38
C THR A 59 -18.16 -2.75 -10.01
N PHE A 60 -17.27 -2.89 -11.01
CA PHE A 60 -15.84 -3.03 -10.79
C PHE A 60 -15.23 -1.78 -10.12
N VAL A 61 -15.58 -0.58 -10.63
CA VAL A 61 -15.16 0.69 -10.03
C VAL A 61 -15.67 0.82 -8.61
N LEU A 62 -16.95 0.50 -8.35
CA LEU A 62 -17.52 0.51 -7.00
C LEU A 62 -16.73 -0.39 -6.04
N GLY A 63 -16.40 -1.62 -6.47
CA GLY A 63 -15.60 -2.53 -5.67
C GLY A 63 -14.23 -1.95 -5.33
N ILE A 64 -13.54 -1.34 -6.31
CA ILE A 64 -12.24 -0.69 -6.09
C ILE A 64 -12.39 0.45 -5.07
N THR A 65 -13.41 1.29 -5.23
CA THR A 65 -13.67 2.41 -4.31
C THR A 65 -13.86 1.91 -2.88
N LEU A 66 -14.62 0.83 -2.68
CA LEU A 66 -14.82 0.23 -1.36
C LEU A 66 -13.50 -0.32 -0.79
N TRP A 67 -12.69 -1.01 -1.59
CA TRP A 67 -11.39 -1.52 -1.18
C TRP A 67 -10.50 -0.36 -0.70
N ILE A 68 -10.35 0.69 -1.51
CA ILE A 68 -9.52 1.86 -1.18
C ILE A 68 -10.02 2.54 0.10
N ALA A 69 -11.34 2.73 0.24
CA ALA A 69 -11.94 3.34 1.42
C ALA A 69 -11.62 2.55 2.69
N VAL A 70 -11.72 1.22 2.65
CA VAL A 70 -11.37 0.36 3.78
C VAL A 70 -9.90 0.53 4.13
N TRP A 71 -9.00 0.45 3.14
CA TRP A 71 -7.56 0.55 3.38
C TRP A 71 -7.13 1.93 3.89
N TRP A 72 -7.82 3.00 3.51
CA TRP A 72 -7.62 4.33 4.11
C TRP A 72 -8.09 4.39 5.56
N ILE A 73 -9.30 3.87 5.86
CA ILE A 73 -9.86 3.91 7.23
C ILE A 73 -9.03 3.07 8.20
N THR A 74 -8.59 1.89 7.78
CA THR A 74 -7.85 0.96 8.63
C THR A 74 -6.34 1.17 8.59
N GLU A 75 -5.85 2.10 7.77
CA GLU A 75 -4.43 2.29 7.49
C GLU A 75 -3.69 0.98 7.19
N ALA A 76 -4.31 0.10 6.38
CA ALA A 76 -3.85 -1.27 6.17
C ALA A 76 -2.43 -1.34 5.58
N ILE A 77 -2.11 -0.37 4.71
CA ILE A 77 -0.81 -0.14 4.11
C ILE A 77 -0.52 1.36 4.08
N PRO A 78 0.73 1.81 3.80
CA PRO A 78 1.05 3.23 3.72
C PRO A 78 0.13 3.96 2.75
N ILE A 79 -0.32 5.17 3.12
CA ILE A 79 -1.28 5.97 2.34
C ILE A 79 -0.86 6.13 0.87
N ALA A 80 0.44 6.33 0.62
CA ALA A 80 0.99 6.41 -0.72
C ALA A 80 0.76 5.13 -1.55
N ALA A 81 0.87 3.95 -0.94
CA ALA A 81 0.64 2.69 -1.63
C ALA A 81 -0.86 2.45 -1.90
N THR A 82 -1.74 2.81 -0.97
CA THR A 82 -3.19 2.74 -1.18
C THR A 82 -3.63 3.62 -2.35
N SER A 83 -3.07 4.82 -2.51
CA SER A 83 -3.39 5.71 -3.63
C SER A 83 -2.96 5.19 -5.01
N LEU A 84 -2.04 4.22 -5.06
CA LEU A 84 -1.57 3.59 -6.30
C LEU A 84 -2.41 2.37 -6.73
N LEU A 85 -3.34 1.89 -5.89
CA LEU A 85 -4.23 0.76 -6.24
C LEU A 85 -4.97 0.94 -7.58
N PRO A 86 -5.56 2.12 -7.89
CA PRO A 86 -6.29 2.30 -9.14
C PRO A 86 -5.45 2.10 -10.39
N LEU A 87 -4.15 2.44 -10.36
CA LEU A 87 -3.21 2.24 -11.48
C LEU A 87 -3.12 0.78 -11.91
N ILE A 88 -3.32 -0.14 -10.98
CA ILE A 88 -3.23 -1.58 -11.23
C ILE A 88 -4.64 -2.13 -11.46
N LEU A 89 -5.61 -1.78 -10.61
CA LEU A 89 -6.93 -2.39 -10.66
C LEU A 89 -7.76 -1.91 -11.85
N LEU A 90 -7.77 -0.61 -12.18
CA LEU A 90 -8.62 -0.11 -13.27
C LEU A 90 -8.27 -0.73 -14.64
N PRO A 91 -6.99 -0.88 -15.01
CA PRO A 91 -6.63 -1.60 -16.23
C PRO A 91 -6.94 -3.10 -16.17
N LEU A 92 -6.78 -3.75 -15.01
CA LEU A 92 -7.15 -5.16 -14.85
C LEU A 92 -8.65 -5.40 -15.06
N GLY A 93 -9.48 -4.45 -14.64
CA GLY A 93 -10.92 -4.47 -14.90
C GLY A 93 -11.32 -4.09 -16.33
N HIS A 94 -10.34 -3.79 -17.20
CA HIS A 94 -10.57 -3.22 -18.54
C HIS A 94 -11.50 -1.99 -18.50
N VAL A 95 -11.46 -1.23 -17.40
CA VAL A 95 -12.27 -0.03 -17.19
C VAL A 95 -11.65 1.16 -17.93
N LEU A 96 -10.32 1.28 -17.83
CA LEU A 96 -9.50 2.29 -18.48
C LEU A 96 -8.21 1.64 -19.00
N SER A 97 -7.61 2.20 -20.03
CA SER A 97 -6.30 1.77 -20.51
C SER A 97 -5.19 2.15 -19.52
N PRO A 98 -4.07 1.41 -19.45
CA PRO A 98 -2.94 1.77 -18.59
C PRO A 98 -2.44 3.21 -18.83
N GLU A 99 -2.45 3.66 -20.08
CA GLU A 99 -2.06 5.01 -20.49
C GLU A 99 -3.02 6.06 -19.92
N GLU A 100 -4.33 5.81 -20.00
CA GLU A 100 -5.36 6.70 -19.46
C GLU A 100 -5.27 6.83 -17.93
N VAL A 101 -5.02 5.73 -17.23
CA VAL A 101 -4.89 5.76 -15.77
C VAL A 101 -3.59 6.45 -15.37
N SER A 102 -2.46 6.14 -15.99
CA SER A 102 -1.17 6.77 -15.67
C SER A 102 -1.14 8.28 -15.92
N ALA A 103 -1.87 8.78 -16.92
CA ALA A 103 -2.01 10.22 -17.18
C ALA A 103 -2.62 11.00 -16.01
N GLN A 104 -3.37 10.36 -15.11
CA GLN A 104 -3.92 11.00 -13.91
C GLN A 104 -2.93 11.11 -12.75
N TYR A 105 -1.73 10.55 -12.89
CA TYR A 105 -0.69 10.48 -11.86
C TYR A 105 0.64 11.15 -12.28
N GLY A 106 0.68 11.76 -13.47
CA GLY A 106 1.83 12.47 -14.04
C GLY A 106 1.77 13.97 -13.86
#